data_AF-A0A2N2RXB9-F1
#
_entry.id   AF-A0A2N2RXB9-F1
#
_cell.length_a   1.000
_cell.length_b   1.000
_cell.length_c   1.000
_cell.angle_alpha   90.00
_cell.angle_beta   90.00
_cell.angle_gamma   90.00
#
_symmetry.space_group_name_H-M   'P 1'
#
loop_
_entity.id
_entity.type
_entity.pdbx_description
1 polymer ?
#
loop_
_entity_poly.entity_id
_entity_poly.type
_entity_poly.pdbx_seq_one_letter_code
_entity_poly.pdbx_strand_id
1 'polypeptide(L)'
;MSAKLEQLSAKLKDRLGEKITRQTVAFDEVTIECHASDYLAVSKLIRDDASFKFEQLIDLCGVDYQGYADGAYEGPRYAVVVHFLSVSLNQRLRLRVFAVDDAFPVLPTLVDLWPVANWFEREAFDLYGILFENHPDLRRLLTDYGFVGHPFRKDFPMIGNVEMRYDPEQQRVIYQPVSIELRNNVPRVIRNEGVHS
;
A
#
# COMPACT_ATOMS: atom_id res chain seq x y z
N MET A 1 20.99 8.44 -14.97
CA MET A 1 20.50 7.17 -14.39
C MET A 1 21.72 6.35 -13.99
N SER A 2 21.76 5.76 -12.80
CA SER A 2 22.93 4.97 -12.36
C SER A 2 23.02 3.65 -13.11
N ALA A 3 24.19 3.30 -13.66
CA ALA A 3 24.41 2.04 -14.40
C ALA A 3 24.01 0.78 -13.60
N LYS A 4 24.06 0.86 -12.26
CA LYS A 4 23.62 -0.22 -11.36
C LYS A 4 22.10 -0.49 -11.46
N LEU A 5 21.29 0.56 -11.58
CA LEU A 5 19.84 0.45 -11.67
C LEU A 5 19.41 -0.09 -13.03
N GLU A 6 20.10 0.31 -14.10
CA GLU A 6 19.87 -0.24 -15.43
C GLU A 6 20.20 -1.75 -15.48
N GLN A 7 21.29 -2.17 -14.85
CA GLN A 7 21.65 -3.58 -14.73
C GLN A 7 20.62 -4.38 -13.91
N LEU A 8 20.17 -3.85 -12.76
CA LEU A 8 19.11 -4.47 -11.97
C LEU A 8 17.81 -4.57 -12.79
N SER A 9 17.45 -3.48 -13.48
CA SER A 9 16.26 -3.40 -14.32
C SER A 9 16.28 -4.46 -15.42
N ALA A 10 17.41 -4.62 -16.11
CA ALA A 10 17.59 -5.64 -17.14
C ALA A 10 17.51 -7.07 -16.58
N LYS A 11 18.16 -7.33 -15.43
CA LYS A 11 18.08 -8.64 -14.75
C LYS A 11 16.66 -9.01 -14.35
N LEU A 12 15.89 -8.04 -13.85
CA LEU A 12 14.49 -8.25 -13.50
C LEU A 12 13.66 -8.63 -14.72
N LYS A 13 13.84 -7.94 -15.86
CA LYS A 13 13.17 -8.31 -17.11
C LYS A 13 13.54 -9.71 -17.58
N ASP A 14 14.81 -10.07 -17.52
CA ASP A 14 15.30 -11.38 -17.97
C ASP A 14 14.75 -12.54 -17.11
N ARG A 15 14.71 -12.36 -15.79
CA ARG A 15 14.29 -13.43 -14.85
C ARG A 15 12.80 -13.52 -14.60
N LEU A 16 12.11 -12.39 -14.53
CA LEU A 16 10.67 -12.35 -14.24
C LEU A 16 9.83 -12.32 -15.52
N GLY A 17 10.41 -11.88 -16.65
CA GLY A 17 9.79 -11.95 -17.97
C GLY A 17 8.37 -11.39 -18.00
N GLU A 18 7.44 -12.21 -18.48
CA GLU A 18 6.02 -11.87 -18.64
C GLU A 18 5.27 -11.67 -17.31
N LYS A 19 5.87 -12.01 -16.16
CA LYS A 19 5.24 -11.76 -14.85
C LYS A 19 5.24 -10.27 -14.47
N ILE A 20 6.10 -9.47 -15.11
CA ILE A 20 6.12 -8.02 -14.91
C ILE A 20 5.14 -7.38 -15.90
N THR A 21 4.11 -6.73 -15.38
CA THR A 21 3.16 -5.96 -16.20
C THR A 21 3.74 -4.60 -16.57
N ARG A 22 4.44 -3.95 -15.63
CA ARG A 22 5.07 -2.66 -15.84
C ARG A 22 6.35 -2.56 -15.03
N GLN A 23 7.34 -1.90 -15.61
CA GLN A 23 8.56 -1.56 -14.93
C GLN A 23 8.88 -0.10 -15.16
N THR A 24 9.25 0.61 -14.11
CA THR A 24 9.58 2.04 -14.17
C THR A 24 10.81 2.30 -13.33
N VAL A 25 11.73 3.09 -13.88
CA VAL A 25 12.90 3.59 -13.15
C VAL A 25 12.74 5.09 -13.06
N ALA A 26 12.53 5.59 -11.84
CA ALA A 26 12.33 7.01 -11.56
C ALA A 26 12.95 7.34 -10.20
N PHE A 27 13.51 8.55 -10.07
CA PHE A 27 14.09 9.04 -8.82
C PHE A 27 15.07 8.06 -8.15
N ASP A 28 15.92 7.42 -8.95
CA ASP A 28 16.91 6.42 -8.54
C ASP A 28 16.33 5.15 -7.87
N GLU A 29 15.08 4.82 -8.15
CA GLU A 29 14.43 3.59 -7.70
C GLU A 29 13.83 2.80 -8.86
N VAL A 30 13.90 1.47 -8.76
CA VAL A 30 13.22 0.55 -9.68
C VAL A 30 11.89 0.14 -9.05
N THR A 31 10.80 0.40 -9.75
CA THR A 31 9.48 -0.11 -9.43
C THR A 31 9.06 -1.14 -10.46
N ILE A 32 8.65 -2.31 -9.99
CA ILE A 32 8.01 -3.34 -10.80
C ILE A 32 6.55 -3.47 -10.38
N GLU A 33 5.70 -3.76 -11.35
CA GLU A 33 4.31 -4.12 -11.16
C GLU A 33 4.09 -5.52 -11.70
N CYS A 34 3.26 -6.30 -11.01
CA CYS A 34 2.82 -7.62 -11.48
C CYS A 34 1.35 -7.83 -11.18
N HIS A 35 0.78 -8.87 -11.78
CA HIS A 35 -0.56 -9.33 -11.45
C HIS A 35 -0.61 -9.94 -10.05
N ALA A 36 -1.76 -9.82 -9.38
CA ALA A 36 -2.00 -10.44 -8.07
C ALA A 36 -1.72 -11.95 -8.06
N SER A 37 -2.02 -12.65 -9.15
CA SER A 37 -1.74 -14.09 -9.34
C SER A 37 -0.25 -14.43 -9.30
N ASP A 38 0.61 -13.51 -9.71
CA ASP A 38 2.06 -13.70 -9.76
C ASP A 38 2.77 -13.16 -8.52
N TYR A 39 2.07 -12.44 -7.64
CA TYR A 39 2.66 -11.72 -6.51
C TYR A 39 3.54 -12.61 -5.62
N LEU A 40 3.04 -13.78 -5.23
CA LEU A 40 3.78 -14.72 -4.38
C LEU A 40 4.97 -15.34 -5.13
N ALA A 41 4.79 -15.69 -6.40
CA ALA A 41 5.85 -16.29 -7.23
C ALA A 41 7.00 -15.30 -7.48
N VAL A 42 6.66 -14.05 -7.83
CA VAL A 42 7.62 -12.96 -8.01
C VAL A 42 8.36 -12.70 -6.71
N SER A 43 7.62 -12.55 -5.60
CA SER A 43 8.18 -12.31 -4.27
C SER A 43 9.16 -13.41 -3.83
N LYS A 44 8.81 -14.67 -4.06
CA LYS A 44 9.70 -15.80 -3.76
C LYS A 44 10.96 -15.77 -4.63
N LEU A 45 10.82 -15.51 -5.93
CA LEU A 45 11.95 -15.47 -6.86
C LEU A 45 12.94 -14.37 -6.50
N ILE A 46 12.46 -13.15 -6.21
CA ILE A 46 13.35 -12.03 -5.87
C ILE A 46 14.07 -12.24 -4.53
N ARG A 47 13.47 -13.02 -3.61
CA ARG A 47 14.10 -13.40 -2.34
C ARG A 47 15.20 -14.45 -2.53
N ASP A 48 14.88 -15.53 -3.24
CA ASP A 48 15.69 -16.75 -3.28
C ASP A 48 16.80 -16.69 -4.35
N ASP A 49 16.63 -15.92 -5.44
CA ASP A 49 17.62 -15.85 -6.51
C ASP A 49 18.90 -15.11 -6.05
N ALA A 50 20.06 -15.75 -6.28
CA ALA A 50 21.36 -15.23 -5.87
C ALA A 50 21.74 -13.89 -6.54
N SER A 51 21.09 -13.53 -7.64
CA SER A 51 21.29 -12.27 -8.38
C SER A 51 20.52 -11.10 -7.76
N PHE A 52 19.50 -11.38 -6.96
CA PHE A 52 18.60 -10.38 -6.37
C PHE A 52 18.76 -10.31 -4.86
N LYS A 53 18.66 -11.46 -4.17
CA LYS A 53 18.80 -11.63 -2.72
C LYS A 53 18.08 -10.52 -1.93
N PHE A 54 16.79 -10.31 -2.16
CA PHE A 54 16.04 -9.35 -1.35
C PHE A 54 15.69 -9.96 0.01
N GLU A 55 16.66 -9.91 0.94
CA GLU A 55 16.53 -10.58 2.23
C GLU A 55 15.59 -9.85 3.19
N GLN A 56 15.44 -8.53 3.04
CA GLN A 56 14.66 -7.70 3.95
C GLN A 56 13.45 -7.08 3.25
N LEU A 57 12.28 -7.27 3.86
CA LEU A 57 11.10 -6.44 3.61
C LEU A 57 11.16 -5.26 4.56
N ILE A 58 11.25 -4.05 3.99
CA ILE A 58 11.39 -2.80 4.74
C ILE A 58 10.04 -2.23 5.12
N ASP A 59 9.10 -2.28 4.18
CA ASP A 59 7.78 -1.67 4.33
C ASP A 59 6.78 -2.36 3.41
N LEU A 60 5.53 -2.43 3.84
CA LEU A 60 4.39 -2.81 3.01
C LEU A 60 3.24 -1.87 3.35
N CYS A 61 2.81 -1.09 2.36
CA CYS A 61 1.75 -0.12 2.52
C CYS A 61 0.64 -0.33 1.49
N GLY A 62 -0.61 -0.10 1.93
CA GLY A 62 -1.75 0.02 1.04
C GLY A 62 -1.80 1.39 0.38
N VAL A 63 -2.35 1.46 -0.82
CA VAL A 63 -2.60 2.71 -1.55
C VAL A 63 -4.00 2.65 -2.15
N ASP A 64 -4.76 3.73 -1.98
CA ASP A 64 -6.05 3.96 -2.62
C ASP A 64 -5.87 4.96 -3.77
N TYR A 65 -6.06 4.48 -5.00
CA TYR A 65 -5.95 5.21 -6.25
C TYR A 65 -7.22 5.95 -6.66
N GLN A 66 -8.27 5.95 -5.83
CA GLN A 66 -9.48 6.73 -6.11
C GLN A 66 -9.15 8.23 -6.28
N GLY A 67 -9.51 8.78 -7.46
CA GLY A 67 -9.23 10.19 -7.80
C GLY A 67 -7.75 10.52 -7.98
N TYR A 68 -6.89 9.51 -8.17
CA TYR A 68 -5.45 9.71 -8.34
C TYR A 68 -5.14 10.51 -9.61
N ALA A 69 -4.17 11.41 -9.52
CA ALA A 69 -3.75 12.33 -10.61
C ALA A 69 -4.93 13.07 -11.25
N ASP A 70 -5.80 13.66 -10.42
CA ASP A 70 -7.01 14.38 -10.84
C ASP A 70 -7.94 13.56 -11.76
N GLY A 71 -7.97 12.24 -11.54
CA GLY A 71 -8.77 11.29 -12.32
C GLY A 71 -8.11 10.78 -13.59
N ALA A 72 -6.82 11.08 -13.84
CA ALA A 72 -6.09 10.56 -15.00
C ALA A 72 -5.78 9.05 -14.91
N TYR A 73 -6.01 8.43 -13.76
CA TYR A 73 -5.82 7.00 -13.55
C TYR A 73 -7.14 6.24 -13.61
N GLU A 74 -7.26 5.30 -14.56
CA GLU A 74 -8.46 4.48 -14.81
C GLU A 74 -8.26 2.99 -14.46
N GLY A 75 -7.31 2.66 -13.58
CA GLY A 75 -7.01 1.28 -13.18
C GLY A 75 -7.65 0.85 -11.85
N PRO A 76 -7.27 -0.32 -11.32
CA PRO A 76 -7.80 -0.83 -10.06
C PRO A 76 -7.56 0.12 -8.88
N ARG A 77 -8.52 0.19 -7.97
CA ARG A 77 -8.50 1.17 -6.89
C ARG A 77 -7.43 0.90 -5.85
N TYR A 78 -7.27 -0.35 -5.44
CA TYR A 78 -6.37 -0.70 -4.33
C TYR A 78 -5.07 -1.30 -4.84
N ALA A 79 -3.96 -0.85 -4.28
CA ALA A 79 -2.66 -1.47 -4.48
C ALA A 79 -1.94 -1.69 -3.15
N VAL A 80 -1.11 -2.73 -3.11
CA VAL A 80 -0.10 -2.91 -2.09
C VAL A 80 1.26 -2.60 -2.69
N VAL A 81 2.01 -1.74 -2.02
CA VAL A 81 3.38 -1.39 -2.38
C VAL A 81 4.31 -1.96 -1.33
N VAL A 82 5.22 -2.82 -1.76
CA VAL A 82 6.24 -3.43 -0.91
C VAL A 82 7.60 -2.86 -1.27
N HIS A 83 8.35 -2.48 -0.24
CA HIS A 83 9.72 -2.04 -0.37
C HIS A 83 10.67 -3.13 0.13
N PHE A 84 11.58 -3.55 -0.74
CA PHE A 84 12.58 -4.55 -0.44
C PHE A 84 13.98 -3.94 -0.41
N LEU A 85 14.81 -4.48 0.47
CA LEU A 85 16.23 -4.19 0.56
C LEU A 85 17.02 -5.49 0.48
N SER A 86 17.97 -5.55 -0.45
CA SER A 86 19.05 -6.52 -0.41
C SER A 86 20.23 -5.91 0.31
N VAL A 87 20.61 -6.49 1.45
CA VAL A 87 21.77 -6.06 2.21
C VAL A 87 23.04 -6.59 1.55
N SER A 88 23.00 -7.83 1.03
CA SER A 88 24.15 -8.45 0.37
C SER A 88 24.61 -7.71 -0.89
N LEU A 89 23.66 -7.21 -1.69
CA LEU A 89 23.94 -6.53 -2.95
C LEU A 89 23.77 -5.00 -2.87
N ASN A 90 23.37 -4.50 -1.69
CA ASN A 90 23.09 -3.09 -1.41
C ASN A 90 22.20 -2.45 -2.49
N GLN A 91 21.01 -3.01 -2.69
CA GLN A 91 20.06 -2.58 -3.72
C GLN A 91 18.63 -2.59 -3.19
N ARG A 92 17.79 -1.70 -3.74
CA ARG A 92 16.38 -1.56 -3.37
C ARG A 92 15.48 -1.88 -4.55
N LEU A 93 14.30 -2.40 -4.25
CA LEU A 93 13.26 -2.69 -5.22
C LEU A 93 11.91 -2.36 -4.61
N ARG A 94 11.08 -1.68 -5.39
CA ARG A 94 9.67 -1.47 -5.07
C ARG A 94 8.83 -2.41 -5.91
N LEU A 95 7.99 -3.21 -5.27
CA LEU A 95 7.02 -4.06 -5.92
C LEU A 95 5.63 -3.49 -5.64
N ARG A 96 4.86 -3.22 -6.69
CA ARG A 96 3.50 -2.72 -6.58
C ARG A 96 2.54 -3.71 -7.21
N VAL A 97 1.54 -4.12 -6.46
CA VAL A 97 0.55 -5.09 -6.92
C VAL A 97 -0.84 -4.52 -6.70
N PHE A 98 -1.65 -4.56 -7.75
CA PHE A 98 -3.03 -4.11 -7.70
C PHE A 98 -3.95 -5.26 -7.32
N ALA A 99 -4.92 -4.98 -6.46
CA ALA A 99 -6.01 -5.90 -6.19
C ALA A 99 -6.91 -5.99 -7.43
N VAL A 100 -7.51 -7.16 -7.66
CA VAL A 100 -8.36 -7.40 -8.84
C VAL A 100 -9.76 -6.80 -8.65
N ASP A 101 -10.27 -6.84 -7.43
CA ASP A 101 -11.63 -6.38 -7.08
C ASP A 101 -11.54 -5.17 -6.14
N ASP A 102 -12.31 -4.12 -6.45
CA ASP A 102 -12.43 -2.90 -5.67
C ASP A 102 -13.41 -3.05 -4.50
N ALA A 103 -14.41 -3.93 -4.61
CA ALA A 103 -15.36 -4.17 -3.52
C ALA A 103 -14.71 -5.04 -2.43
N PHE A 104 -13.94 -6.03 -2.84
CA PHE A 104 -13.27 -6.98 -1.96
C PHE A 104 -11.80 -7.18 -2.37
N PRO A 105 -10.91 -6.23 -2.03
CA PRO A 105 -9.51 -6.32 -2.42
C PRO A 105 -8.79 -7.41 -1.65
N VAL A 106 -8.40 -8.48 -2.36
CA VAL A 106 -7.72 -9.65 -1.81
C VAL A 106 -6.38 -9.86 -2.49
N LEU A 107 -5.33 -10.13 -1.71
CA LEU A 107 -3.98 -10.46 -2.18
C LEU A 107 -3.40 -11.62 -1.34
N PRO A 108 -2.45 -12.41 -1.87
CA PRO A 108 -1.77 -13.42 -1.07
C PRO A 108 -0.83 -12.80 -0.03
N THR A 109 -0.74 -13.41 1.16
CA THR A 109 0.21 -13.01 2.21
C THR A 109 1.67 -13.26 1.83
N LEU A 110 2.57 -12.43 2.32
CA LEU A 110 4.02 -12.60 2.26
C LEU A 110 4.63 -13.05 3.58
N VAL A 111 3.83 -13.32 4.63
CA VAL A 111 4.34 -13.68 5.97
C VAL A 111 5.25 -14.89 5.97
N ASP A 112 4.93 -15.92 5.18
CA ASP A 112 5.76 -17.13 5.05
C ASP A 112 7.15 -16.83 4.45
N LEU A 113 7.23 -15.79 3.62
CA LEU A 113 8.49 -15.34 3.04
C LEU A 113 9.23 -14.40 4.00
N TRP A 114 8.57 -13.34 4.46
CA TRP A 114 9.14 -12.39 5.41
C TRP A 114 8.21 -12.28 6.62
N PRO A 115 8.57 -12.85 7.79
CA PRO A 115 7.71 -12.81 8.97
C PRO A 115 7.35 -11.40 9.45
N VAL A 116 8.16 -10.40 9.12
CA VAL A 116 7.88 -8.98 9.41
C VAL A 116 6.64 -8.46 8.67
N ALA A 117 6.26 -9.08 7.54
CA ALA A 117 5.07 -8.71 6.77
C ALA A 117 3.78 -8.77 7.60
N ASN A 118 3.74 -9.57 8.67
CA ASN A 118 2.53 -9.76 9.48
C ASN A 118 1.96 -8.43 10.01
N TRP A 119 2.83 -7.59 10.58
CA TRP A 119 2.38 -6.30 11.13
C TRP A 119 1.94 -5.32 10.03
N PHE A 120 2.68 -5.28 8.92
CA PHE A 120 2.37 -4.38 7.81
C PHE A 120 1.11 -4.80 7.04
N GLU A 121 0.88 -6.10 6.85
CA GLU A 121 -0.35 -6.62 6.24
C GLU A 121 -1.56 -6.31 7.11
N ARG A 122 -1.43 -6.41 8.45
CA ARG A 122 -2.47 -5.98 9.38
C ARG A 122 -2.72 -4.48 9.35
N GLU A 123 -1.68 -3.66 9.20
CA GLU A 123 -1.82 -2.21 9.01
C GLU A 123 -2.56 -1.89 7.71
N ALA A 124 -2.17 -2.51 6.59
CA ALA A 124 -2.82 -2.33 5.29
C ALA A 124 -4.29 -2.78 5.32
N PHE A 125 -4.59 -3.88 6.04
CA PHE A 125 -5.96 -4.30 6.31
C PHE A 125 -6.74 -3.29 7.14
N ASP A 126 -6.15 -2.76 8.22
CA ASP A 126 -6.86 -1.84 9.11
C ASP A 126 -7.16 -0.49 8.43
N LEU A 127 -6.17 0.06 7.74
CA LEU A 127 -6.23 1.40 7.16
C LEU A 127 -6.93 1.47 5.79
N TYR A 128 -6.74 0.43 4.95
CA TYR A 128 -7.27 0.39 3.58
C TYR A 128 -8.28 -0.74 3.35
N GLY A 129 -8.38 -1.71 4.25
CA GLY A 129 -9.30 -2.85 4.10
C GLY A 129 -8.87 -3.86 3.05
N ILE A 130 -7.57 -3.93 2.75
CA ILE A 130 -7.00 -4.94 1.86
C ILE A 130 -6.84 -6.24 2.65
N LEU A 131 -7.40 -7.33 2.13
CA LEU A 131 -7.38 -8.64 2.76
C LEU A 131 -6.21 -9.47 2.25
N PHE A 132 -5.57 -10.20 3.16
CA PHE A 132 -4.45 -11.08 2.84
C PHE A 132 -4.82 -12.54 3.04
N GLU A 133 -4.83 -13.32 1.97
CA GLU A 133 -5.14 -14.75 2.03
C GLU A 133 -4.03 -15.51 2.76
N ASN A 134 -4.42 -16.49 3.57
CA ASN A 134 -3.52 -17.33 4.39
C ASN A 134 -2.73 -16.58 5.48
N HIS A 135 -3.10 -15.33 5.80
CA HIS A 135 -2.48 -14.61 6.89
C HIS A 135 -2.85 -15.22 8.27
N PRO A 136 -1.90 -15.43 9.20
CA PRO A 136 -2.15 -16.17 10.45
C PRO A 136 -3.03 -15.42 11.47
N ASP A 137 -2.96 -14.10 11.54
CA ASP A 137 -3.74 -13.27 12.50
C ASP A 137 -4.15 -11.94 11.85
N LEU A 138 -5.11 -11.99 10.91
CA LEU A 138 -5.56 -10.77 10.22
C LEU A 138 -6.66 -10.06 11.05
N ARG A 139 -6.22 -9.11 11.87
CA ARG A 139 -7.09 -8.24 12.67
C ARG A 139 -6.54 -6.83 12.73
N ARG A 140 -7.43 -5.88 13.08
CA ARG A 140 -7.09 -4.46 13.27
C ARG A 140 -5.89 -4.28 14.21
N LEU A 141 -5.12 -3.23 13.97
CA LEU A 141 -3.84 -3.00 14.65
C LEU A 141 -3.74 -1.57 15.20
N LEU A 142 -4.12 -0.57 14.42
CA LEU A 142 -3.95 0.84 14.73
C LEU A 142 -5.26 1.50 15.18
N THR A 143 -6.40 1.07 14.63
CA THR A 143 -7.71 1.63 14.98
C THR A 143 -8.27 1.02 16.25
N ASP A 144 -9.23 1.73 16.85
CA ASP A 144 -9.95 1.27 18.04
C ASP A 144 -10.72 -0.03 17.77
N TYR A 145 -10.93 -0.83 18.81
CA TYR A 145 -11.53 -2.17 18.70
C TYR A 145 -12.94 -2.15 18.08
N GLY A 146 -13.71 -1.08 18.32
CA GLY A 146 -15.05 -0.88 17.77
C GLY A 146 -15.09 -0.06 16.48
N PHE A 147 -13.93 0.23 15.87
CA PHE A 147 -13.88 1.13 14.72
C PHE A 147 -14.56 0.53 13.48
N VAL A 148 -15.47 1.30 12.88
CA VAL A 148 -16.21 0.90 11.68
C VAL A 148 -15.68 1.68 10.48
N GLY A 149 -15.17 0.95 9.49
CA GLY A 149 -14.56 1.51 8.28
C GLY A 149 -13.03 1.43 8.26
N HIS A 150 -12.45 2.14 7.30
CA HIS A 150 -11.02 2.12 6.96
C HIS A 150 -10.55 3.58 6.75
N PRO A 151 -9.79 4.17 7.70
CA PRO A 151 -9.55 5.61 7.75
C PRO A 151 -8.85 6.22 6.52
N PHE A 152 -7.97 5.47 5.84
CA PHE A 152 -7.13 6.01 4.77
C PHE A 152 -7.72 5.84 3.37
N ARG A 153 -8.94 5.29 3.27
CA ARG A 153 -9.68 5.30 2.02
C ARG A 153 -10.16 6.72 1.69
N LYS A 154 -10.18 7.08 0.41
CA LYS A 154 -10.55 8.43 -0.05
C LYS A 154 -12.03 8.76 0.15
N ASP A 155 -12.88 7.76 0.30
CA ASP A 155 -14.30 7.90 0.64
C ASP A 155 -14.53 8.10 2.15
N PHE A 156 -13.54 7.86 3.01
CA PHE A 156 -13.69 8.03 4.45
C PHE A 156 -13.55 9.50 4.86
N PRO A 157 -14.51 10.07 5.63
CA PRO A 157 -14.44 11.47 6.04
C PRO A 157 -13.30 11.71 7.03
N MET A 158 -12.60 12.83 6.88
CA MET A 158 -11.45 13.19 7.74
C MET A 158 -11.82 13.26 9.24
N ILE A 159 -13.03 13.72 9.55
CA ILE A 159 -13.54 13.82 10.93
C ILE A 159 -14.04 12.47 11.48
N GLY A 160 -14.11 11.44 10.64
CA GLY A 160 -14.74 10.16 10.98
C GLY A 160 -16.27 10.25 11.06
N ASN A 161 -16.87 9.13 11.45
CA ASN A 161 -18.32 8.99 11.57
C ASN A 161 -18.81 9.10 13.02
N VAL A 162 -17.94 8.81 13.99
CA VAL A 162 -18.27 8.76 15.42
C VAL A 162 -17.26 9.56 16.24
N GLU A 163 -17.75 10.23 17.27
CA GLU A 163 -16.96 10.91 18.30
C GLU A 163 -17.19 10.26 19.67
N MET A 164 -16.18 10.33 20.53
CA MET A 164 -16.27 9.84 21.91
C MET A 164 -16.62 10.99 22.85
N ARG A 165 -17.58 10.75 23.76
CA ARG A 165 -17.93 11.68 24.84
C ARG A 165 -18.05 10.93 26.17
N TYR A 166 -17.62 11.56 27.27
CA TYR A 166 -17.92 11.06 28.61
C TYR A 166 -19.34 11.41 29.01
N ASP A 167 -20.11 10.42 29.47
CA ASP A 167 -21.44 10.60 30.01
C ASP A 167 -21.41 10.55 31.55
N PRO A 168 -21.63 11.69 32.26
CA PRO A 168 -21.66 11.73 33.71
C PRO A 168 -22.81 10.94 34.34
N GLU A 169 -23.91 10.71 33.65
CA GLU A 169 -25.04 9.94 34.23
C GLU A 169 -24.73 8.45 34.23
N GLN A 170 -24.15 7.96 33.13
CA GLN A 170 -23.80 6.55 32.96
C GLN A 170 -22.39 6.22 33.49
N GLN A 171 -21.62 7.22 33.89
CA GLN A 171 -20.23 7.10 34.36
C GLN A 171 -19.33 6.30 33.38
N ARG A 172 -19.54 6.49 32.07
CA ARG A 172 -18.80 5.77 31.02
C ARG A 172 -18.57 6.62 29.77
N VAL A 173 -17.62 6.20 28.94
CA VAL A 173 -17.39 6.76 27.60
C VAL A 173 -18.41 6.16 26.64
N ILE A 174 -19.11 7.02 25.89
CA ILE A 174 -20.06 6.65 24.86
C ILE A 174 -19.58 7.13 23.49
N TYR A 175 -19.98 6.39 22.44
CA TYR A 175 -19.77 6.78 21.05
C TYR A 175 -21.07 7.40 20.53
N GLN A 176 -20.97 8.58 19.94
CA GLN A 176 -22.10 9.28 19.31
C GLN A 176 -21.71 9.74 17.90
N PRO A 177 -22.66 9.99 16.99
CA PRO A 177 -22.36 10.59 15.69
C PRO A 177 -21.64 11.93 15.85
N VAL A 178 -20.70 12.23 14.95
CA VAL A 178 -19.92 13.47 15.01
C VAL A 178 -20.83 14.69 14.93
N SER A 179 -20.64 15.63 15.85
CA SER A 179 -21.40 16.90 15.92
C SER A 179 -20.61 18.11 15.40
N ILE A 180 -19.32 17.91 15.09
CA ILE A 180 -18.38 18.96 14.69
C ILE A 180 -18.66 19.45 13.27
N GLU A 181 -18.89 20.75 13.12
CA GLU A 181 -18.98 21.40 11.81
C GLU A 181 -17.60 21.53 11.14
N LEU A 182 -17.55 21.17 9.86
CA LEU A 182 -16.31 21.07 9.10
C LEU A 182 -15.81 22.48 8.70
N ARG A 183 -14.91 23.06 9.50
CA ARG A 183 -14.21 24.31 9.13
C ARG A 183 -13.04 24.01 8.21
N ASN A 184 -13.32 23.82 6.93
CA ASN A 184 -12.28 23.59 5.94
C ASN A 184 -11.58 24.91 5.58
N ASN A 185 -10.54 25.29 6.35
CA ASN A 185 -9.71 26.47 6.06
C ASN A 185 -8.65 26.20 4.98
N VAL A 186 -8.70 25.07 4.26
CA VAL A 186 -7.71 24.75 3.23
C VAL A 186 -7.80 25.79 2.11
N PRO A 187 -6.79 26.65 1.94
CA PRO A 187 -6.78 27.55 0.80
C PRO A 187 -6.71 26.70 -0.46
N ARG A 188 -7.65 26.91 -1.39
CA ARG A 188 -7.52 26.36 -2.75
C ARG A 188 -6.33 27.06 -3.40
N VAL A 189 -5.15 26.46 -3.32
CA VAL A 189 -3.99 26.92 -4.07
C VAL A 189 -4.20 26.46 -5.51
N ILE A 190 -4.91 27.27 -6.29
CA ILE A 190 -4.95 27.12 -7.75
C ILE A 190 -3.57 27.56 -8.24
N ARG A 191 -2.65 26.61 -8.43
CA ARG A 191 -1.46 26.87 -9.23
C ARG A 191 -1.94 26.85 -10.67
N ASN A 192 -1.88 28.00 -11.35
CA ASN A 192 -1.92 28.02 -12.80
C ASN A 192 -0.65 27.28 -13.25
N GLU A 193 -0.73 25.98 -13.50
CA GLU A 193 0.41 25.23 -14.01
C GLU A 193 0.81 25.77 -15.38
N GLY A 194 2.07 26.19 -15.46
CA GLY A 194 2.95 25.89 -16.59
C GLY A 194 2.40 26.13 -17.98
N VAL A 195 2.54 27.36 -18.46
CA VAL A 195 2.92 27.57 -19.86
C VAL A 195 4.30 26.92 -20.03
N HIS A 196 4.33 25.64 -20.39
CA HIS A 196 5.52 25.00 -20.91
C HIS A 196 5.69 25.47 -22.36
N SER A 197 6.51 26.51 -22.57
CA SER A 197 7.12 26.83 -23.86
C SER A 197 8.33 25.93 -24.08
#